data_AF-A0A9P5XD31-F1
#
_entry.id   AF-A0A9P5XD31-F1
#
_cell.length_a   1.000
_cell.length_b   1.000
_cell.length_c   1.000
_cell.angle_alpha   90.00
_cell.angle_beta   90.00
_cell.angle_gamma   90.00
#
_symmetry.space_group_name_H-M   'P 1'
#
loop_
_entity.id
_entity.type
_entity.pdbx_description
1 polymer ?
#
loop_
_entity_poly.entity_id
_entity_poly.type
_entity_poly.pdbx_seq_one_letter_code
_entity_poly.pdbx_strand_id
1 'polypeptide(L)'
;MAYVRSRKFCCCIPVRFGVFLLSFLGMGGGILLSVLGWWSIALIIPVSKPDEIALYFSSVMYTLLALVSLFGFAGAIIKSIRMVASFASALLVHLVFSVGIGIYAIYTVFKQDPQDIFNKCVGNAGDAYAESICKDSFAIIKGVTIAVYIITWLLQLYAYFVVLRYVEQLEHEESLKRQVIDNILSRPAPINVTTYSAFGSATQPRSAFVNGTNRV
;
A
#
# COMPACT_ATOMS: atom_id res chain seq x y z
N MET A 1 15.05 -31.49 2.68
CA MET A 1 15.00 -30.31 1.80
C MET A 1 13.69 -29.60 2.07
N ALA A 2 13.73 -28.41 2.67
CA ALA A 2 12.51 -27.67 2.99
C ALA A 2 11.85 -27.20 1.69
N TYR A 3 10.69 -27.75 1.39
CA TYR A 3 9.89 -27.35 0.24
C TYR A 3 9.32 -25.95 0.52
N VAL A 4 10.01 -24.91 0.04
CA VAL A 4 9.49 -23.54 0.11
C VAL A 4 8.35 -23.46 -0.89
N ARG A 5 7.13 -23.74 -0.40
CA ARG A 5 5.90 -23.56 -1.17
C ARG A 5 5.83 -22.09 -1.57
N SER A 6 6.17 -21.80 -2.83
CA SER A 6 5.97 -20.49 -3.42
C SER A 6 4.48 -20.16 -3.31
N ARG A 7 4.11 -19.32 -2.31
CA ARG A 7 2.74 -18.84 -2.15
C ARG A 7 2.49 -17.79 -3.23
N LYS A 8 2.17 -18.26 -4.43
CA LYS A 8 1.58 -17.49 -5.52
C LYS A 8 0.21 -17.01 -5.02
N PHE A 9 0.12 -15.79 -4.51
CA PHE A 9 -1.17 -15.16 -4.22
C PHE A 9 -1.86 -14.77 -5.54
N CYS A 10 -3.17 -15.03 -5.60
CA CYS A 10 -4.12 -14.86 -6.71
C CYS A 10 -3.62 -14.03 -7.90
N CYS A 11 -3.48 -14.69 -9.06
CA CYS A 11 -3.34 -14.10 -10.39
C CYS A 11 -2.04 -13.31 -10.66
N CYS A 12 -0.88 -13.97 -10.63
CA CYS A 12 0.38 -13.58 -11.31
C CYS A 12 0.99 -12.18 -11.07
N ILE A 13 0.35 -11.28 -10.32
CA ILE A 13 0.86 -9.93 -10.09
C ILE A 13 1.69 -9.94 -8.80
N PRO A 14 3.02 -9.71 -8.87
CA PRO A 14 3.82 -9.58 -7.67
C PRO A 14 3.27 -8.41 -6.85
N VAL A 15 3.05 -8.63 -5.55
CA VAL A 15 2.62 -7.60 -4.56
C VAL A 15 3.41 -6.29 -4.71
N ARG A 16 4.67 -6.39 -5.13
CA ARG A 16 5.56 -5.27 -5.44
C ARG A 16 5.09 -4.38 -6.60
N PHE A 17 4.51 -4.95 -7.65
CA PHE A 17 3.98 -4.19 -8.78
C PHE A 17 2.72 -3.41 -8.39
N GLY A 18 1.90 -3.97 -7.49
CA GLY A 18 0.74 -3.26 -6.92
C GLY A 18 1.17 -1.99 -6.17
N VAL A 19 2.15 -2.08 -5.27
CA VAL A 19 2.66 -0.91 -4.54
C VAL A 19 3.28 0.12 -5.50
N PHE A 20 3.98 -0.34 -6.53
CA PHE A 20 4.57 0.55 -7.54
C PHE A 20 3.51 1.33 -8.33
N LEU A 21 2.49 0.63 -8.84
CA LEU A 21 1.41 1.25 -9.61
C LEU A 21 0.59 2.23 -8.75
N LEU A 22 0.28 1.83 -7.51
CA LEU A 22 -0.45 2.67 -6.56
C LEU A 22 0.36 3.90 -6.14
N SER A 23 1.68 3.80 -6.02
CA SER A 23 2.55 4.96 -5.75
C SER A 23 2.57 5.93 -6.94
N PHE A 24 2.58 5.41 -8.17
CA PHE A 24 2.56 6.25 -9.37
C PHE A 24 1.22 6.98 -9.52
N LEU A 25 0.11 6.28 -9.31
CA LEU A 25 -1.24 6.87 -9.30
C LEU A 25 -1.41 7.87 -8.16
N GLY A 26 -0.94 7.53 -6.95
CA GLY A 26 -1.00 8.40 -5.78
C GLY A 26 -0.17 9.67 -5.95
N MET A 27 1.02 9.55 -6.54
CA MET A 27 1.89 10.70 -6.83
C MET A 27 1.29 11.58 -7.94
N GLY A 28 0.88 10.98 -9.06
CA GLY A 28 0.28 11.72 -10.17
C GLY A 28 -1.03 12.40 -9.77
N GLY A 29 -1.93 11.67 -9.13
CA GLY A 29 -3.20 12.20 -8.63
C GLY A 29 -3.00 13.25 -7.53
N GLY A 30 -2.11 12.99 -6.56
CA GLY A 30 -1.83 13.91 -5.46
C GLY A 30 -1.21 15.22 -5.94
N ILE A 31 -0.23 15.18 -6.84
CA ILE A 31 0.40 16.39 -7.41
C ILE A 31 -0.62 17.18 -8.23
N LEU A 32 -1.34 16.54 -9.15
CA LEU A 32 -2.29 17.21 -10.03
C LEU A 32 -3.39 17.90 -9.21
N LEU A 33 -4.01 17.18 -8.27
CA LEU A 33 -5.06 17.74 -7.41
C LEU A 33 -4.55 18.81 -6.45
N SER A 34 -3.31 18.66 -5.95
CA SER A 34 -2.70 19.69 -5.11
C SER A 34 -2.45 20.99 -5.88
N VAL A 35 -1.88 20.90 -7.09
CA VAL A 35 -1.64 22.08 -7.92
C VAL A 35 -2.96 22.76 -8.26
N LEU A 36 -3.98 22.01 -8.65
CA LEU A 36 -5.32 22.56 -8.91
C LEU A 36 -5.94 23.21 -7.66
N GLY A 37 -5.78 22.61 -6.49
CA GLY A 37 -6.26 23.15 -5.21
C GLY A 37 -5.59 24.50 -4.89
N TRP A 38 -4.26 24.54 -4.89
CA TRP A 38 -3.51 25.77 -4.62
C TRP A 38 -3.76 26.85 -5.67
N TRP A 39 -3.86 26.46 -6.94
CA TRP A 39 -4.20 27.36 -8.03
C TRP A 39 -5.57 27.99 -7.84
N SER A 40 -6.56 27.21 -7.39
CA SER A 40 -7.91 27.69 -7.10
C SER A 40 -7.93 28.69 -5.94
N ILE A 41 -7.09 28.48 -4.92
CA ILE A 41 -6.93 29.43 -3.80
C ILE A 41 -6.28 30.73 -4.31
N ALA A 42 -5.24 30.62 -5.13
CA ALA A 42 -4.45 31.77 -5.60
C ALA A 42 -5.25 32.71 -6.51
N LEU A 43 -6.24 32.21 -7.25
CA LEU A 43 -7.01 33.00 -8.21
C LEU A 43 -8.22 33.76 -7.62
N ILE A 44 -8.39 33.79 -6.29
CA ILE A 44 -9.44 34.56 -5.57
C ILE A 44 -10.80 34.44 -6.28
N ILE A 45 -11.22 33.20 -6.58
CA ILE A 45 -12.63 32.97 -6.90
C ILE A 45 -13.39 33.28 -5.62
N PRO A 46 -14.45 34.12 -5.63
CA PRO A 46 -15.21 34.47 -4.42
C PRO A 46 -15.96 33.25 -3.90
N VAL A 47 -15.25 32.43 -3.13
CA VAL A 47 -15.74 31.21 -2.49
C VAL A 47 -16.32 31.56 -1.13
N SER A 48 -17.35 30.84 -0.69
CA SER A 48 -17.91 31.07 0.64
C SER A 48 -16.90 30.67 1.72
N LYS A 49 -16.88 31.38 2.87
CA LYS A 49 -15.95 31.08 3.98
C LYS A 49 -15.87 29.60 4.38
N PRO A 50 -16.97 28.82 4.49
CA PRO A 50 -16.87 27.40 4.81
C PRO A 50 -16.23 26.58 3.68
N ASP A 51 -16.47 26.94 2.42
CA ASP A 51 -15.91 26.24 1.25
C ASP A 51 -14.42 26.54 1.08
N GLU A 52 -13.97 27.75 1.43
CA GLU A 52 -12.55 28.15 1.43
C GLU A 52 -11.74 27.27 2.40
N ILE A 53 -12.26 27.05 3.60
CA ILE A 53 -11.62 26.21 4.62
C ILE A 53 -11.51 24.76 4.12
N ALA A 54 -12.60 24.22 3.55
CA ALA A 54 -12.59 22.87 2.99
C ALA A 54 -11.55 22.72 1.87
N LEU A 55 -11.47 23.71 0.96
CA LEU A 55 -10.54 23.70 -0.16
C LEU A 55 -9.08 23.79 0.29
N TYR A 56 -8.80 24.55 1.35
CA TYR A 56 -7.49 24.59 1.99
C TYR A 56 -7.09 23.23 2.57
N PHE A 57 -7.95 22.60 3.36
CA PHE A 57 -7.69 21.28 3.95
C PHE A 57 -7.54 20.19 2.88
N SER A 58 -8.36 20.20 1.84
CA SER A 58 -8.23 19.27 0.71
C SER A 58 -6.89 19.45 -0.01
N SER A 59 -6.44 20.68 -0.22
CA SER A 59 -5.14 20.97 -0.85
C SER A 59 -3.97 20.43 -0.02
N VAL A 60 -4.00 20.65 1.30
CA VAL A 60 -3.00 20.09 2.24
C VAL A 60 -3.09 18.56 2.31
N MET A 61 -4.28 17.98 2.23
CA MET A 61 -4.44 16.53 2.20
C MET A 61 -3.80 15.94 0.94
N TYR A 62 -3.99 16.53 -0.23
CA TYR A 62 -3.38 16.04 -1.47
C TYR A 62 -1.86 16.21 -1.52
N THR A 63 -1.29 17.26 -0.89
CA THR A 63 0.16 17.35 -0.73
C THR A 63 0.70 16.24 0.17
N LEU A 64 0.01 15.95 1.28
CA LEU A 64 0.36 14.83 2.15
C LEU A 64 0.28 13.49 1.41
N LEU A 65 -0.74 13.30 0.56
CA LEU A 65 -0.87 12.10 -0.28
C LEU A 65 0.31 11.97 -1.25
N ALA A 66 0.77 13.07 -1.84
CA ALA A 66 1.95 13.08 -2.71
C ALA A 66 3.22 12.69 -1.93
N LEU A 67 3.42 13.24 -0.73
CA LEU A 67 4.55 12.88 0.14
C LEU A 67 4.50 11.41 0.56
N VAL A 68 3.35 10.93 1.01
CA VAL A 68 3.14 9.52 1.38
C VAL A 68 3.45 8.62 0.18
N SER A 69 3.02 8.99 -1.03
CA SER A 69 3.32 8.25 -2.27
C SER A 69 4.82 8.18 -2.57
N LEU A 70 5.58 9.25 -2.30
CA LEU A 70 7.04 9.24 -2.42
C LEU A 70 7.69 8.27 -1.41
N PHE A 71 7.20 8.24 -0.17
CA PHE A 71 7.66 7.27 0.83
C PHE A 71 7.33 5.83 0.43
N GLY A 72 6.14 5.58 -0.13
CA GLY A 72 5.74 4.27 -0.67
C GLY A 72 6.65 3.81 -1.81
N PHE A 73 7.00 4.73 -2.71
CA PHE A 73 7.94 4.49 -3.79
C PHE A 73 9.35 4.15 -3.28
N ALA A 74 9.87 4.94 -2.34
CA ALA A 74 11.18 4.68 -1.72
C ALA A 74 11.19 3.35 -0.94
N GLY A 75 10.12 3.04 -0.20
CA GLY A 75 9.97 1.79 0.55
C GLY A 75 9.98 0.55 -0.36
N ALA A 76 9.40 0.66 -1.56
CA ALA A 76 9.44 -0.41 -2.56
C ALA A 76 10.86 -0.70 -3.07
N ILE A 77 11.74 0.32 -3.13
CA ILE A 77 13.13 0.19 -3.57
C ILE A 77 14.01 -0.37 -2.45
N ILE A 78 13.90 0.17 -1.23
CA ILE A 78 14.86 -0.07 -0.14
C ILE A 78 14.67 -1.44 0.53
N LYS A 79 13.54 -2.13 0.29
CA LYS A 79 13.21 -3.45 0.88
C LYS A 79 13.38 -3.47 2.42
N SER A 80 13.14 -2.36 3.11
CA SER A 80 13.26 -2.28 4.57
C SER A 80 11.89 -2.38 5.25
N ILE A 81 11.76 -3.33 6.18
CA ILE A 81 10.49 -3.60 6.88
C ILE A 81 9.99 -2.39 7.64
N ARG A 82 10.90 -1.67 8.32
CA ARG A 82 10.55 -0.49 9.13
C ARG A 82 9.96 0.63 8.29
N MET A 83 10.52 0.91 7.10
CA MET A 83 9.97 1.97 6.24
C MET A 83 8.62 1.58 5.68
N VAL A 84 8.46 0.33 5.24
CA VAL A 84 7.18 -0.19 4.73
C VAL A 84 6.11 -0.17 5.82
N ALA A 85 6.44 -0.55 7.05
CA ALA A 85 5.52 -0.48 8.20
C ALA A 85 5.12 0.96 8.54
N SER A 86 6.07 1.91 8.52
CA SER A 86 5.77 3.34 8.74
C SER A 86 4.91 3.94 7.62
N PHE A 87 5.08 3.47 6.39
CA PHE A 87 4.23 3.84 5.27
C PHE A 87 2.79 3.32 5.46
N ALA A 88 2.63 2.09 5.97
CA ALA A 88 1.32 1.53 6.29
C ALA A 88 0.58 2.36 7.36
N SER A 89 1.27 2.77 8.42
CA SER A 89 0.67 3.61 9.46
C SER A 89 0.34 5.01 8.95
N ALA A 90 1.21 5.61 8.13
CA ALA A 90 0.94 6.90 7.49
C ALA A 90 -0.28 6.84 6.56
N LEU A 91 -0.42 5.78 5.76
CA LEU A 91 -1.60 5.54 4.93
C LEU A 91 -2.88 5.41 5.77
N LEU A 92 -2.81 4.71 6.90
CA LEU A 92 -3.96 4.55 7.79
C LEU A 92 -4.39 5.88 8.39
N VAL A 93 -3.45 6.67 8.93
CA VAL A 93 -3.73 8.00 9.48
C VAL A 93 -4.32 8.91 8.41
N HIS A 94 -3.74 8.88 7.20
CA HIS A 94 -4.23 9.66 6.07
C HIS A 94 -5.64 9.25 5.65
N LEU A 95 -5.95 7.95 5.60
CA LEU A 95 -7.28 7.43 5.30
C LEU A 95 -8.30 7.91 6.32
N VAL A 96 -8.03 7.77 7.62
CA VAL A 96 -8.96 8.19 8.68
C VAL A 96 -9.23 9.70 8.61
N PHE A 97 -8.18 10.49 8.42
CA PHE A 97 -8.29 11.94 8.28
C PHE A 97 -9.08 12.34 7.02
N SER A 98 -8.79 11.70 5.89
CA SER A 98 -9.49 11.92 4.63
C SER A 98 -10.96 11.56 4.70
N VAL A 99 -11.31 10.47 5.39
CA VAL A 99 -12.70 10.08 5.63
C VAL A 99 -13.42 11.13 6.48
N GLY A 100 -12.80 11.61 7.56
CA GLY A 100 -13.38 12.66 8.40
C GLY A 100 -13.67 13.95 7.63
N ILE A 101 -12.68 14.44 6.86
CA ILE A 101 -12.85 15.64 6.03
C ILE A 101 -13.88 15.40 4.92
N GLY A 102 -13.83 14.26 4.24
CA GLY A 102 -14.75 13.98 3.14
C GLY A 102 -16.19 13.84 3.60
N ILE A 103 -16.45 13.23 4.77
CA ILE A 103 -17.80 13.21 5.36
C ILE A 103 -18.29 14.64 5.66
N TYR A 104 -17.42 15.47 6.25
CA TYR A 104 -17.76 16.88 6.52
C TYR A 104 -18.06 17.65 5.22
N ALA A 105 -17.21 17.50 4.19
CA ALA A 105 -17.39 18.14 2.90
C ALA A 105 -18.68 17.68 2.20
N ILE A 106 -19.00 16.39 2.27
CA ILE A 106 -20.26 15.86 1.74
C ILE A 106 -21.45 16.48 2.51
N TYR A 107 -21.38 16.55 3.84
CA TYR A 107 -22.42 17.16 4.66
C TYR A 107 -22.65 18.64 4.32
N THR A 108 -21.58 19.43 4.15
CA THR A 108 -21.72 20.86 3.78
C THR A 108 -22.32 21.01 2.40
N VAL A 109 -21.87 20.21 1.43
CA VAL A 109 -22.39 20.21 0.05
C VAL A 109 -23.88 19.86 -0.02
N PHE A 110 -24.38 18.96 0.84
CA PHE A 110 -25.80 18.63 0.88
C PHE A 110 -26.65 19.65 1.65
N LYS A 111 -26.06 20.37 2.60
CA LYS A 111 -26.76 21.38 3.41
C LYS A 111 -26.85 22.75 2.73
N GLN A 112 -25.95 23.02 1.80
CA GLN A 112 -25.89 24.30 1.10
C GLN A 112 -27.08 24.48 0.16
N ASP A 113 -27.83 25.57 0.35
CA ASP A 113 -28.98 25.88 -0.47
C ASP A 113 -28.55 26.10 -1.94
N PRO A 114 -29.14 25.36 -2.90
CA PRO A 114 -28.75 25.47 -4.30
C PRO A 114 -28.99 26.88 -4.87
N GLN A 115 -29.93 27.63 -4.30
CA GLN A 115 -30.27 29.00 -4.70
C GLN A 115 -29.15 30.00 -4.41
N ASP A 116 -28.41 29.80 -3.32
CA ASP A 116 -27.39 30.76 -2.87
C ASP A 116 -26.10 30.68 -3.70
N ILE A 117 -25.77 29.47 -4.19
CA ILE A 117 -24.71 29.26 -5.17
C ILE A 117 -25.16 29.69 -6.56
N PHE A 118 -26.41 29.42 -6.92
CA PHE A 118 -26.98 29.83 -8.19
C PHE A 118 -26.93 31.35 -8.39
N ASN A 119 -27.32 32.12 -7.37
CA ASN A 119 -27.27 33.59 -7.40
C ASN A 119 -25.84 34.14 -7.59
N LYS A 120 -24.83 33.44 -7.08
CA LYS A 120 -23.41 33.80 -7.28
C LYS A 120 -22.87 33.44 -8.65
N CYS A 121 -23.44 32.41 -9.28
CA CYS A 121 -23.01 31.85 -10.54
C CYS A 121 -23.58 32.60 -11.76
N VAL A 122 -24.87 32.95 -11.70
CA VAL A 122 -25.55 33.74 -12.74
C VAL A 122 -25.17 35.23 -12.63
N GLY A 123 -24.78 35.70 -11.45
CA GLY A 123 -24.48 37.11 -11.21
C GLY A 123 -25.68 38.00 -11.57
N ASN A 124 -25.42 39.19 -12.09
CA ASN A 124 -26.48 40.09 -12.61
C ASN A 124 -26.85 39.80 -14.08
N ALA A 125 -26.28 38.77 -14.71
CA ALA A 125 -26.59 38.44 -16.10
C ALA A 125 -27.89 37.62 -16.14
N GLY A 126 -29.00 38.27 -16.48
CA GLY A 126 -30.33 37.65 -16.60
C GLY A 126 -30.48 36.70 -17.81
N ASP A 127 -29.42 35.98 -18.18
CA ASP A 127 -29.38 35.09 -19.32
C ASP A 127 -29.88 33.69 -18.91
N ALA A 128 -31.06 33.31 -19.41
CA ALA A 128 -31.66 31.99 -19.14
C ALA A 128 -30.76 30.79 -19.55
N TYR A 129 -29.80 31.01 -20.43
CA TYR A 129 -28.80 30.02 -20.84
C TYR A 129 -27.70 29.82 -19.78
N ALA A 130 -27.28 30.87 -19.08
CA ALA A 130 -26.32 30.78 -17.98
C ALA A 130 -26.93 30.06 -16.77
N GLU A 131 -28.24 30.26 -16.55
CA GLU A 131 -29.01 29.60 -15.49
C GLU A 131 -29.03 28.07 -15.64
N SER A 132 -29.35 27.55 -16.83
CA SER A 132 -29.42 26.10 -17.06
C SER A 132 -28.05 25.43 -16.94
N ILE A 133 -27.01 26.03 -17.52
CA ILE A 133 -25.64 25.52 -17.44
C ILE A 133 -25.15 25.48 -15.99
N CYS A 134 -25.42 26.52 -15.21
CA CYS A 134 -24.96 26.56 -13.83
C CYS A 134 -25.60 25.46 -12.98
N LYS A 135 -26.90 25.26 -13.14
CA LYS A 135 -27.66 24.26 -12.39
C LYS A 135 -27.19 22.83 -12.73
N ASP A 136 -27.01 22.54 -14.02
CA ASP A 136 -26.56 21.23 -14.47
C ASP A 136 -25.11 20.96 -14.03
N SER A 137 -24.23 21.96 -14.16
CA SER A 137 -22.83 21.85 -13.73
C SER A 137 -22.71 21.57 -12.24
N PHE A 138 -23.51 22.25 -11.41
CA PHE A 138 -23.49 22.05 -9.96
C PHE A 138 -23.91 20.63 -9.57
N ALA A 139 -24.98 20.11 -10.18
CA ALA A 139 -25.43 18.74 -9.93
C ALA A 139 -24.37 17.70 -10.31
N ILE A 140 -23.72 17.90 -11.47
CA ILE A 140 -22.65 17.03 -11.95
C ILE A 140 -21.44 17.08 -11.01
N ILE A 141 -20.98 18.27 -10.61
CA ILE A 141 -19.82 18.45 -9.73
C ILE A 141 -20.05 17.77 -8.37
N LYS A 142 -21.26 17.88 -7.79
CA LYS A 142 -21.60 17.16 -6.54
C LYS A 142 -21.43 15.66 -6.70
N GLY A 143 -22.00 15.08 -7.75
CA GLY A 143 -21.92 13.64 -8.02
C GLY A 143 -20.48 13.17 -8.25
N VAL A 144 -19.73 13.89 -9.07
CA VAL A 144 -18.32 13.59 -9.38
C VAL A 144 -17.46 13.66 -8.11
N THR A 145 -17.65 14.69 -7.27
CA THR A 145 -16.88 14.86 -6.03
C THR A 145 -17.06 13.67 -5.09
N ILE A 146 -18.30 13.23 -4.87
CA ILE A 146 -18.60 12.07 -4.02
C ILE A 146 -17.97 10.80 -4.59
N ALA A 147 -18.10 10.57 -5.91
CA ALA A 147 -17.52 9.41 -6.57
C ALA A 147 -15.99 9.37 -6.43
N VAL A 148 -15.32 10.51 -6.60
CA VAL A 148 -13.86 10.64 -6.45
C VAL A 148 -13.42 10.30 -5.02
N TYR A 149 -14.12 10.78 -3.99
CA TYR A 149 -13.81 10.42 -2.60
C TYR A 149 -13.93 8.91 -2.35
N ILE A 150 -15.05 8.30 -2.77
CA ILE A 150 -15.29 6.86 -2.57
C ILE A 150 -14.21 6.03 -3.28
N ILE A 151 -13.92 6.33 -4.55
CA ILE A 151 -12.89 5.61 -5.31
C ILE A 151 -11.52 5.79 -4.64
N THR A 152 -11.20 6.99 -4.19
CA THR A 152 -9.92 7.27 -3.50
C THR A 152 -9.80 6.47 -2.21
N TRP A 153 -10.86 6.39 -1.40
CA TRP A 153 -10.86 5.59 -0.16
C TRP A 153 -10.73 4.10 -0.43
N LEU A 154 -11.40 3.58 -1.47
CA LEU A 154 -11.25 2.18 -1.88
C LEU A 154 -9.82 1.87 -2.33
N LEU A 155 -9.21 2.77 -3.10
CA LEU A 155 -7.81 2.64 -3.52
C LEU A 155 -6.85 2.69 -2.33
N GLN A 156 -7.07 3.59 -1.37
CA GLN A 156 -6.26 3.69 -0.14
C GLN A 156 -6.41 2.45 0.74
N LEU A 157 -7.62 1.93 0.92
CA LEU A 157 -7.87 0.71 1.69
C LEU A 157 -7.25 -0.52 1.02
N TYR A 158 -7.35 -0.61 -0.31
CA TYR A 158 -6.67 -1.64 -1.10
C TYR A 158 -5.15 -1.55 -0.93
N ALA A 159 -4.58 -0.35 -1.05
CA ALA A 159 -3.14 -0.12 -0.83
C ALA A 159 -2.71 -0.56 0.57
N TYR A 160 -3.47 -0.17 1.60
CA TYR A 160 -3.20 -0.56 2.98
C TYR A 160 -3.17 -2.08 3.17
N PHE A 161 -4.15 -2.81 2.63
CA PHE A 161 -4.19 -4.27 2.73
C PHE A 161 -3.00 -4.94 2.02
N VAL A 162 -2.63 -4.45 0.83
CA VAL A 162 -1.46 -4.94 0.08
C VAL A 162 -0.17 -4.74 0.88
N VAL A 163 0.00 -3.57 1.51
CA VAL A 163 1.17 -3.26 2.33
C VAL A 163 1.22 -4.13 3.58
N LEU A 164 0.10 -4.35 4.28
CA LEU A 164 0.06 -5.24 5.45
C LEU A 164 0.55 -6.65 5.11
N ARG A 165 0.04 -7.22 4.01
CA ARG A 165 0.49 -8.54 3.53
C ARG A 165 1.97 -8.56 3.17
N TYR A 166 2.48 -7.45 2.63
CA TYR A 166 3.90 -7.33 2.31
C TYR A 166 4.78 -7.26 3.56
N VAL A 167 4.35 -6.54 4.60
CA VAL A 167 5.04 -6.51 5.91
C VAL A 167 5.06 -7.90 6.54
N GLU A 168 3.91 -8.59 6.58
CA GLU A 168 3.83 -9.97 7.08
C GLU A 168 4.82 -10.88 6.34
N GLN A 169 4.89 -10.80 5.01
CA GLN A 169 5.82 -11.61 4.23
C GLN A 169 7.29 -11.32 4.58
N LEU A 170 7.66 -10.04 4.68
CA LEU A 170 9.03 -9.67 5.00
C LEU A 170 9.44 -10.12 6.42
N GLU A 171 8.52 -10.05 7.38
CA GLU A 171 8.76 -10.52 8.74
C GLU A 171 8.98 -12.05 8.79
N HIS A 172 8.25 -12.81 7.97
CA HIS A 172 8.50 -14.24 7.78
C HIS A 172 9.87 -14.50 7.13
N GLU A 173 10.28 -13.69 6.13
CA GLU A 173 11.63 -13.79 5.53
C GLU A 173 12.75 -13.46 6.53
N GLU A 174 12.56 -12.47 7.40
CA GLU A 174 13.55 -12.05 8.40
C GLU A 174 13.65 -13.06 9.56
N SER A 175 12.53 -13.56 10.06
CA SER A 175 12.52 -14.57 11.13
C SER A 175 13.17 -15.88 10.70
N LEU A 176 12.94 -16.34 9.46
CA LEU A 176 13.63 -17.51 8.91
C LEU A 176 15.14 -17.29 8.78
N LYS A 177 15.57 -16.10 8.33
CA LYS A 177 17.01 -15.76 8.29
C LYS A 177 17.63 -15.77 9.69
N ARG A 178 16.94 -15.21 10.68
CA ARG A 178 17.41 -15.20 12.07
C ARG A 178 17.52 -16.62 12.64
N GLN A 179 16.51 -17.47 12.42
CA GLN A 179 16.55 -18.88 12.83
C GLN A 179 17.71 -19.64 12.18
N VAL A 180 18.00 -19.43 10.90
CA VAL A 180 19.15 -20.08 10.23
C VAL A 180 20.47 -19.62 10.85
N ILE A 181 20.62 -18.32 11.15
CA ILE A 181 21.83 -17.80 11.82
C ILE A 181 21.96 -18.40 13.22
N ASP A 182 20.90 -18.43 14.00
CA ASP A 182 20.91 -19.02 15.35
C ASP A 182 21.26 -20.51 15.30
N ASN A 183 20.72 -21.26 14.34
CA ASN A 183 21.06 -22.68 14.13
C ASN A 183 22.53 -22.89 13.72
N ILE A 184 23.13 -21.95 12.97
CA ILE A 184 24.56 -22.02 12.60
C ILE A 184 25.44 -21.71 13.83
N LEU A 185 25.07 -20.70 14.62
CA LEU A 185 25.83 -20.27 15.81
C LEU A 185 25.71 -21.27 16.98
N SER A 186 24.56 -21.91 17.14
CA SER A 186 24.32 -22.91 18.18
C SER A 186 24.85 -24.29 17.83
N ARG A 187 25.35 -24.51 16.61
CA ARG A 187 25.95 -25.77 16.21
C ARG A 187 27.27 -25.95 17.00
N PRO A 188 27.40 -26.97 17.87
CA PRO A 188 28.65 -27.22 18.56
C PRO A 188 29.75 -27.44 17.51
N ALA A 189 30.94 -26.88 17.75
CA ALA A 189 32.09 -27.07 16.87
C ALA A 189 32.20 -28.56 16.53
N PRO A 190 32.41 -28.93 15.25
CA PRO A 190 32.57 -30.34 14.90
C PRO A 190 33.70 -30.89 15.77
N ILE A 191 33.36 -31.83 16.65
CA ILE A 191 34.36 -32.60 17.37
C ILE A 191 35.12 -33.31 16.25
N ASN A 192 36.37 -32.92 16.03
CA ASN A 192 37.28 -33.66 15.17
C ASN A 192 37.44 -35.03 15.83
N VAL A 193 36.58 -35.97 15.45
CA VAL A 193 36.81 -37.39 15.75
C VAL A 193 37.99 -37.76 14.88
N THR A 194 39.19 -37.68 15.44
CA THR A 194 40.39 -38.27 14.86
C THR A 194 40.09 -39.76 14.75
N THR A 195 39.64 -40.20 13.58
CA THR A 195 39.64 -41.62 13.22
C THR A 195 41.10 -42.00 13.12
N TYR A 196 41.70 -42.44 14.23
CA TYR A 196 42.94 -43.18 14.21
C TYR A 196 42.65 -44.40 13.33
N SER A 197 43.19 -44.37 12.12
CA SER A 197 43.32 -45.55 11.28
C SER A 197 44.05 -46.60 12.10
N ALA A 198 43.32 -47.57 12.61
CA ALA A 198 43.90 -48.82 13.08
C ALA A 198 44.50 -49.51 11.85
N PHE A 199 45.76 -49.18 11.56
CA PHE A 199 46.62 -49.92 10.65
C PHE A 199 47.00 -51.22 11.38
N GLY A 200 46.04 -52.14 11.43
CA GLY A 200 46.18 -53.47 12.00
C GLY A 200 45.98 -54.50 10.92
N SER A 201 47.05 -54.81 10.21
CA SER A 201 47.19 -56.03 9.41
C SER A 201 46.79 -57.25 10.25
N ALA A 202 45.69 -57.90 9.89
CA ALA A 202 45.40 -59.26 10.32
C ALA A 202 44.65 -59.98 9.20
N THR A 203 45.46 -60.62 8.37
CA THR A 203 45.18 -61.79 7.55
C THR A 203 43.95 -62.58 8.04
N GLN A 204 42.85 -62.55 7.28
CA GLN A 204 41.76 -63.51 7.48
C GLN A 204 41.96 -64.71 6.55
N PRO A 205 41.99 -65.95 7.06
CA PRO A 205 42.11 -67.13 6.25
C PRO A 205 40.78 -67.51 5.61
N ARG A 206 40.96 -68.09 4.42
CA ARG A 206 40.01 -68.80 3.58
C ARG A 206 39.43 -70.04 4.30
N SER A 207 38.11 -70.12 4.45
CA SER A 207 37.33 -71.36 4.62
C SER A 207 35.88 -71.09 4.18
N ALA A 208 35.47 -71.58 3.01
CA ALA A 208 34.89 -72.91 2.77
C ALA A 208 33.38 -73.00 3.13
N PHE A 209 32.56 -72.96 2.09
CA PHE A 209 31.48 -73.91 1.76
C PHE A 209 30.62 -74.47 2.92
N VAL A 210 29.34 -74.06 3.00
CA VAL A 210 28.21 -74.99 3.24
C VAL A 210 26.96 -74.49 2.49
N ASN A 211 26.42 -75.43 1.73
CA ASN A 211 25.19 -75.44 0.93
C ASN A 211 23.95 -75.68 1.83
N GLY A 212 22.77 -75.16 1.48
CA GLY A 212 21.52 -75.53 2.16
C GLY A 212 20.31 -74.65 1.82
N THR A 213 19.66 -74.88 0.66
CA THR A 213 18.31 -75.47 0.48
C THR A 213 17.17 -74.96 1.37
N ASN A 214 16.14 -74.42 0.68
CA ASN A 214 14.70 -74.58 0.87
C ASN A 214 14.06 -74.27 2.24
N ARG A 215 13.07 -73.37 2.22
CA ARG A 215 11.65 -73.71 2.52
C ARG A 215 10.68 -72.55 2.20
N VAL A 216 9.70 -72.91 1.36
CA VAL A 216 8.27 -72.52 1.27
C VAL A 216 7.93 -71.03 1.19
#